data_AF-A0A7N1A7R4-F1
#
_entry.id   AF-A0A7N1A7R4-F1
#
_cell.length_a   1.000
_cell.length_b   1.000
_cell.length_c   1.000
_cell.angle_alpha   90.00
_cell.angle_beta   90.00
_cell.angle_gamma   90.00
#
_symmetry.space_group_name_H-M   'P 1'
#
loop_
_entity.id
_entity.type
_entity.pdbx_description
1 polymer ?
#
loop_
_entity_poly.entity_id
_entity_poly.type
_entity_poly.pdbx_seq_one_letter_code
_entity_poly.pdbx_strand_id
1 'polypeptide(L)' 'MPTIMITLTSKNVNNSEKGLVSLDYLRIPTKVLKITTRKSPCGEGTNTWDIFELHVHKRVIDLFSSPEVKKITSITI' A
#
# COMPACT_ATOMS: atom_id res chain seq x y z
N MET A 1 -24.10 -0.82 17.22
CA MET A 1 -23.78 -0.50 15.81
C MET A 1 -22.38 -1.04 15.53
N PRO A 2 -22.18 -1.95 14.57
CA PRO A 2 -20.86 -2.48 14.28
C PRO A 2 -20.01 -1.46 13.50
N THR A 3 -18.81 -1.19 14.00
CA THR A 3 -17.78 -0.45 13.27
C THR A 3 -16.90 -1.45 12.52
N ILE A 4 -16.69 -1.23 11.23
CA ILE A 4 -15.87 -2.11 10.37
C ILE A 4 -14.64 -1.32 9.96
N MET A 5 -13.46 -1.85 10.28
CA MET A 5 -12.18 -1.27 9.89
C MET A 5 -11.69 -1.93 8.59
N ILE A 6 -11.51 -1.15 7.52
CA ILE A 6 -10.95 -1.61 6.25
C ILE A 6 -9.51 -1.12 6.11
N THR A 7 -8.60 -2.02 5.75
CA THR A 7 -7.22 -1.70 5.43
C THR A 7 -6.99 -1.76 3.93
N LEU A 8 -6.46 -0.69 3.34
CA LEU A 8 -6.03 -0.66 1.94
C LEU A 8 -4.50 -0.69 1.87
N THR A 9 -3.95 -1.60 1.09
CA THR A 9 -2.50 -1.68 0.81
C THR A 9 -2.27 -1.59 -0.68
N SER A 10 -1.42 -0.66 -1.13
CA SER A 10 -1.09 -0.49 -2.55
C SER A 10 0.40 -0.19 -2.74
N LYS A 11 0.94 -0.66 -3.87
CA LYS A 11 2.27 -0.29 -4.40
C LYS A 11 2.22 1.01 -5.22
N ASN A 12 1.05 1.42 -5.72
CA ASN A 12 0.87 2.62 -6.53
C ASN A 12 -0.04 3.63 -5.78
N VAL A 13 0.51 4.80 -5.45
CA VAL A 13 -0.17 5.85 -4.67
C VAL A 13 -1.39 6.40 -5.41
N ASN A 14 -1.30 6.53 -6.73
CA ASN A 14 -2.28 7.25 -7.56
C ASN A 14 -3.63 6.54 -7.68
N ASN A 15 -3.68 5.24 -7.40
CA ASN A 15 -4.89 4.44 -7.49
C ASN A 15 -5.72 4.44 -6.19
N SER A 16 -5.06 4.70 -5.06
CA SER A 16 -5.68 4.59 -3.73
C SER A 16 -6.36 5.85 -3.20
N GLU A 17 -6.19 6.99 -3.88
CA GLU A 17 -6.70 8.29 -3.42
C GLU A 17 -7.91 8.78 -4.23
N LYS A 18 -8.27 8.08 -5.30
CA LYS A 18 -9.38 8.42 -6.18
C LYS A 18 -10.70 7.90 -5.60
N GLY A 19 -11.30 8.63 -4.66
CA GLY A 19 -12.74 8.52 -4.42
C GLY A 19 -13.27 8.64 -2.99
N LEU A 20 -12.43 8.77 -1.97
CA LEU A 20 -12.91 8.78 -0.57
C LEU A 20 -12.37 10.02 0.16
N VAL A 21 -13.07 11.14 -0.02
CA VAL A 21 -12.66 12.47 0.47
C VAL A 21 -13.23 12.82 1.86
N SER A 22 -14.06 11.96 2.48
CA SER A 22 -14.89 12.44 3.60
C SER A 22 -15.09 11.48 4.78
N LEU A 23 -14.24 10.47 4.94
CA LEU A 23 -14.16 9.70 6.19
C LEU A 23 -12.71 9.73 6.65
N ASP A 24 -12.49 9.87 7.96
CA ASP A 24 -11.16 9.99 8.56
C ASP A 24 -10.29 8.78 8.20
N TYR A 25 -9.53 8.95 7.12
CA TYR A 25 -8.57 7.97 6.65
C TYR A 25 -7.26 8.22 7.41
N LEU A 26 -6.77 7.20 8.11
CA LEU A 26 -5.48 7.26 8.75
C LEU A 26 -4.38 6.82 7.78
N ARG A 27 -3.47 7.76 7.45
CA ARG A 27 -2.22 7.48 6.73
C ARG A 27 -1.31 6.65 7.63
N ILE A 28 -1.13 5.37 7.35
CA ILE A 28 -0.07 4.60 7.99
C ILE A 28 1.25 4.90 7.27
N PRO A 29 2.38 5.05 8.00
CA PRO A 29 3.67 5.26 7.38
C PRO A 29 3.99 4.20 6.31
N THR A 30 4.45 4.66 5.16
CA THR A 30 4.89 3.82 4.05
C THR A 30 6.06 2.96 4.51
N LYS A 31 5.98 1.65 4.27
CA LYS A 31 7.12 0.76 4.49
C LYS A 31 7.97 0.72 3.23
N VAL A 32 9.27 1.02 3.38
CA VAL A 32 10.25 0.92 2.31
C VAL A 32 10.99 -0.40 2.48
N LEU A 33 10.75 -1.34 1.56
CA LEU A 33 11.51 -2.58 1.49
C LEU A 33 12.70 -2.36 0.57
N LYS A 34 13.91 -2.52 1.12
CA LYS A 34 15.16 -2.31 0.39
C LYS A 34 15.91 -3.63 0.26
N ILE A 35 16.23 -4.00 -0.98
CA ILE A 35 17.06 -5.17 -1.28
C ILE A 35 18.27 -4.67 -2.06
N THR A 36 19.46 -4.95 -1.55
CA THR A 36 20.72 -4.63 -2.20
C THR A 36 21.36 -5.90 -2.73
N THR A 37 21.60 -5.98 -4.03
CA THR A 37 22.22 -7.15 -4.68
C THR A 37 23.47 -6.73 -5.43
N ARG A 38 24.42 -7.64 -5.60
CA ARG A 38 25.54 -7.43 -6.52
C ARG A 38 24.99 -7.43 -7.96
N LYS A 39 25.48 -6.52 -8.81
CA LYS A 39 25.07 -6.48 -10.23
C LYS A 39 25.58 -7.70 -10.99
N SER A 40 26.82 -8.09 -10.70
CA SER A 40 27.47 -9.23 -11.34
C SER A 40 27.05 -10.54 -10.67
N PRO A 41 26.75 -11.61 -11.45
CA PRO A 41 26.50 -12.94 -10.92
C PRO A 41 27.80 -13.67 -10.53
N CYS A 42 28.96 -13.22 -11.02
CA CYS A 42 30.27 -13.82 -10.74
C CYS A 42 31.12 -12.97 -9.79
N GLY A 43 32.14 -13.61 -9.19
CA GLY A 43 33.04 -13.00 -8.21
C GLY A 43 34.01 -11.95 -8.77
N GLU A 44 34.20 -11.95 -10.09
CA GLU A 44 35.19 -11.12 -10.79
C GLU A 44 34.68 -9.72 -11.14
N GLY A 45 35.62 -8.81 -11.42
CA GLY A 45 35.35 -7.42 -11.82
C GLY A 45 35.04 -6.45 -10.67
N THR A 46 34.64 -5.22 -11.01
CA THR A 46 34.40 -4.14 -10.03
C THR A 46 33.15 -4.42 -9.19
N ASN A 47 33.28 -4.26 -7.87
CA ASN A 47 32.17 -4.40 -6.93
C ASN A 47 31.11 -3.32 -7.15
N THR A 48 30.09 -3.67 -7.92
CA THR A 48 28.93 -2.83 -8.22
C THR A 48 27.68 -3.44 -7.61
N TRP A 49 26.80 -2.59 -7.09
CA TRP A 49 25.60 -2.98 -6.37
C TRP A 49 24.37 -2.30 -6.97
N ASP A 50 23.28 -3.05 -7.09
CA ASP A 50 21.96 -2.52 -7.39
C ASP A 50 21.14 -2.36 -6.11
N ILE A 51 20.30 -1.34 -6.08
CA ILE A 51 19.39 -1.04 -4.98
C ILE A 51 17.98 -1.13 -5.53
N PHE A 52 17.24 -2.15 -5.09
CA PHE A 52 15.83 -2.30 -5.38
C PHE A 52 15.01 -1.82 -4.19
N GLU A 53 14.09 -0.88 -4.46
CA GLU A 53 13.18 -0.36 -3.46
C GLU A 53 11.73 -0.68 -3.84
N LEU A 54 10.97 -1.18 -2.87
CA LEU A 54 9.53 -1.34 -2.98
C LEU A 54 8.86 -0.52 -1.87
N HIS A 55 8.08 0.47 -2.27
CA HIS A 55 7.34 1.32 -1.35
C HIS A 55 5.91 0.76 -1.21
N VAL A 56 5.55 0.37 0.01
CA VAL A 56 4.23 -0.18 0.33
C VAL A 56 3.46 0.84 1.15
N HIS A 57 2.41 1.40 0.55
CA HIS A 57 1.56 2.39 1.19
C HIS A 57 0.36 1.70 1.84
N LYS A 58 0.15 1.96 3.13
CA LYS A 58 -0.96 1.39 3.91
C LYS A 58 -1.89 2.49 4.38
N ARG A 59 -3.19 2.25 4.27
CA ARG A 59 -4.26 3.16 4.65
C ARG A 59 -5.31 2.42 5.46
N VAL A 60 -5.88 3.04 6.49
CA VAL A 60 -6.96 2.47 7.29
C VAL A 60 -8.17 3.40 7.25
N ILE A 61 -9.35 2.82 7.08
CA ILE A 61 -10.63 3.52 7.01
C ILE A 61 -11.58 2.87 8.01
N ASP A 62 -12.11 3.66 8.93
CA ASP A 62 -13.10 3.21 9.92
C ASP A 62 -14.51 3.53 9.43
N LEU A 63 -15.26 2.50 9.02
CA LEU A 63 -16.62 2.63 8.53
C LEU A 63 -17.62 2.35 9.66
N PHE A 64 -18.44 3.33 9.99
CA PHE A 64 -19.68 3.11 10.74
C PHE A 64 -20.75 2.66 9.74
N SER A 65 -21.22 1.41 9.80
CA SER A 65 -22.11 0.90 8.74
C SER A 65 -23.39 0.22 9.22
N SER A 66 -24.46 0.53 8.48
CA SER A 66 -25.74 -0.19 8.36
C SER A 66 -25.59 -1.29 7.29
N PRO A 67 -26.49 -2.30 7.15
CA PRO A 67 -26.21 -3.54 6.41
C PRO A 67 -25.99 -3.45 4.88
N GLU A 68 -25.91 -2.26 4.28
CA GLU A 68 -25.68 -2.03 2.84
C GLU A 68 -24.19 -1.93 2.43
N VAL A 69 -23.28 -2.58 3.18
CA VAL A 69 -21.82 -2.58 2.97
C VAL A 69 -21.38 -3.18 1.61
N LYS A 70 -22.23 -4.02 0.98
CA LYS A 70 -21.90 -4.75 -0.25
C LYS A 70 -21.57 -3.86 -1.46
N LYS A 71 -22.02 -2.60 -1.47
CA LYS A 71 -21.81 -1.64 -2.56
C LYS A 71 -20.43 -0.95 -2.50
N ILE A 72 -19.80 -0.96 -1.33
CA ILE A 72 -18.48 -0.33 -1.11
C ILE A 72 -17.36 -1.30 -1.50
N THR A 73 -17.56 -2.61 -1.30
CA THR A 73 -16.59 -3.66 -1.68
C THR A 73 -16.50 -3.90 -3.18
N SER A 74 -17.44 -3.38 -3.99
CA SER A 74 -17.41 -3.49 -5.46
C SER A 74 -16.55 -2.44 -6.16
N ILE A 75 -15.85 -1.57 -5.42
CA ILE A 75 -14.85 -0.69 -6.01
C ILE A 75 -13.64 -1.54 -6.39
N THR A 76 -13.55 -1.86 -7.68
CA THR A 76 -12.39 -2.50 -8.30
C THR A 76 -11.18 -1.60 -8.13
N ILE A 77 -10.17 -2.10 -7.41
CA ILE A 77 -8.83 -1.50 -7.30
C ILE A 77 -8.07 -1.77 -8.60
#